data_AF-A0A949BYD5-F1
#
_entry.id   AF-A0A949BYD5-F1
#
_cell.length_a   1.000
_cell.length_b   1.000
_cell.length_c   1.000
_cell.angle_alpha   90.00
_cell.angle_beta   90.00
_cell.angle_gamma   90.00
#
_symmetry.space_group_name_H-M   'P 1'
#
loop_
_entity.id
_entity.type
_entity.pdbx_description
1 polymer ?
#
loop_
_entity_poly.entity_id
_entity_poly.type
_entity_poly.pdbx_seq_one_letter_code
_entity_poly.pdbx_strand_id
1 'polypeptide(L)'
;MLQRENKQKDFFDDYVYKKLLLQKHILLDIKSKIDFSFVEEAVKGLYSDNMGRPSFPPVVLFKMLFLEFFYNLSDYGIVEERTL
;
A
#
# COMPACT_ATOMS: atom_id res chain seq x y z
N MET A 1 -12.69 3.23 -12.99
CA MET A 1 -13.18 3.70 -11.67
C MET A 1 -12.12 3.46 -10.61
N LEU A 2 -11.74 4.51 -9.85
CA LEU A 2 -10.90 4.37 -8.66
C LEU A 2 -11.75 3.85 -7.50
N GLN A 3 -11.30 2.80 -6.81
CA GLN A 3 -12.00 2.24 -5.65
C GLN A 3 -11.06 2.19 -4.46
N ARG A 4 -11.58 2.54 -3.28
CA ARG A 4 -10.87 2.39 -2.00
C ARG A 4 -11.17 1.02 -1.43
N GLU A 5 -10.14 0.33 -0.94
CA GLU A 5 -10.36 -0.90 -0.19
C GLU A 5 -11.03 -0.56 1.14
N ASN A 6 -12.26 -1.04 1.33
CA ASN A 6 -13.00 -0.97 2.58
C ASN A 6 -12.98 -2.36 3.21
N LYS A 7 -11.81 -2.77 3.72
CA LYS A 7 -11.70 -4.01 4.50
C LYS A 7 -12.15 -3.74 5.92
N GLN A 8 -13.20 -4.42 6.37
CA GLN A 8 -13.62 -4.39 7.76
C GLN A 8 -12.51 -5.05 8.60
N LYS A 9 -11.98 -4.30 9.57
CA LYS A 9 -11.01 -4.84 10.53
C LYS A 9 -11.76 -5.59 11.63
N ASP A 10 -11.26 -6.76 12.01
CA ASP A 10 -11.75 -7.51 13.16
C ASP A 10 -11.04 -7.07 14.45
N PHE A 11 -11.63 -7.38 15.60
CA PHE A 11 -11.13 -7.03 16.92
C PHE A 11 -9.67 -7.48 17.15
N PHE A 12 -9.29 -8.62 16.56
CA PHE A 12 -7.96 -9.18 16.71
C PHE A 12 -6.91 -8.55 15.78
N ASP A 13 -7.31 -7.87 14.71
CA ASP A 13 -6.37 -7.32 13.72
C ASP A 13 -5.42 -6.31 14.36
N ASP A 14 -5.95 -5.36 15.12
CA ASP A 14 -5.14 -4.33 15.76
C ASP A 14 -4.25 -4.89 16.88
N TYR A 15 -4.71 -5.91 17.62
CA TYR A 15 -3.93 -6.58 18.66
C TYR A 15 -2.75 -7.37 18.07
N VAL A 16 -3.02 -8.16 17.03
CA VAL A 16 -2.01 -8.95 16.32
C VAL A 16 -1.01 -8.03 15.62
N TYR A 17 -1.49 -6.98 14.93
CA TYR A 17 -0.64 -6.03 14.22
C TYR A 17 0.32 -5.31 15.18
N LYS A 18 -0.18 -4.83 16.33
CA LYS A 18 0.67 -4.20 17.36
C LYS A 18 1.71 -5.15 17.94
N LYS A 19 1.37 -6.43 18.14
CA LYS A 19 2.28 -7.42 18.72
C LYS A 19 3.36 -7.89 17.73
N LEU A 20 3.01 -8.07 16.46
CA LEU A 20 3.95 -8.43 15.41
C LEU A 20 4.93 -7.28 15.09
N LEU A 21 4.45 -6.04 15.15
CA LEU A 21 5.22 -4.84 14.83
C LEU A 21 5.89 -4.19 16.05
N LEU A 22 6.07 -4.93 17.15
CA LEU A 22 6.78 -4.44 18.36
C LEU A 22 8.22 -3.99 18.07
N GLN A 23 8.78 -4.37 16.91
CA GLN A 23 10.06 -3.88 16.44
C GLN A 23 9.87 -2.53 15.73
N LYS A 24 10.60 -1.49 16.17
CA LYS A 24 10.71 -0.24 15.42
C LYS A 24 11.28 -0.55 14.04
N HIS A 25 10.44 -0.40 13.01
CA HIS A 25 10.82 -0.63 11.61
C HIS A 25 10.67 0.67 10.81
N ILE A 26 11.62 0.95 9.93
CA ILE A 26 11.66 2.17 9.13
C ILE A 26 10.41 2.38 8.27
N LEU A 27 9.79 1.29 7.79
CA LEU A 27 8.54 1.39 7.01
C LEU A 27 7.34 1.87 7.85
N LEU A 28 7.35 1.66 9.18
CA LEU A 28 6.32 2.20 10.07
C LEU A 28 6.49 3.71 10.24
N ASP A 29 7.73 4.17 10.34
CA ASP A 29 8.05 5.60 10.36
C ASP A 29 7.65 6.26 9.05
N ILE A 30 7.96 5.65 7.90
CA ILE A 30 7.54 6.13 6.58
C ILE A 30 6.01 6.18 6.49
N LYS A 31 5.33 5.10 6.88
CA LYS A 31 3.86 5.03 6.87
C LYS A 31 3.21 6.08 7.77
N SER A 32 3.84 6.47 8.89
CA SER A 32 3.31 7.49 9.80
C SER A 32 3.61 8.92 9.37
N LYS A 33 4.70 9.14 8.61
CA LYS A 33 5.16 10.48 8.21
C LYS A 33 4.75 10.88 6.79
N ILE A 34 4.44 9.92 5.92
CA ILE A 34 4.09 10.17 4.53
C ILE A 34 2.61 9.83 4.30
N ASP A 35 1.84 10.84 3.91
CA ASP A 35 0.53 10.63 3.32
C ASP A 35 0.69 10.34 1.81
N PHE A 36 0.20 9.18 1.37
CA PHE A 36 0.28 8.73 -0.03
C PHE A 36 -0.96 9.13 -0.85
N SER A 37 -1.88 9.92 -0.29
CA SER A 37 -3.08 10.42 -0.99
C SER A 37 -2.76 11.15 -2.30
N PHE A 38 -1.60 11.81 -2.38
CA PHE A 38 -1.12 12.52 -3.57
C PHE A 38 -1.08 11.63 -4.84
N VAL A 39 -0.89 10.32 -4.69
CA VAL A 39 -0.83 9.40 -5.83
C VAL A 39 -2.20 9.30 -6.50
N GLU A 40 -3.28 9.17 -5.71
CA GLU A 40 -4.65 9.15 -6.25
C GLU A 40 -4.98 10.46 -6.93
N GLU A 41 -4.61 11.59 -6.32
CA GLU A 41 -4.85 12.92 -6.88
C GLU A 41 -4.14 13.11 -8.22
N ALA A 42 -2.88 12.68 -8.32
CA ALA A 42 -2.08 12.82 -9.54
C ALA A 42 -2.63 12.01 -10.72
N VAL A 43 -3.16 10.80 -10.47
CA VAL A 43 -3.61 9.90 -11.54
C VAL A 43 -5.11 9.96 -11.78
N LYS A 44 -5.89 10.68 -10.96
CA LYS A 44 -7.36 10.70 -11.02
C LYS A 44 -7.90 10.93 -12.43
N GLY A 45 -7.34 11.90 -13.15
CA GLY A 45 -7.76 12.25 -14.51
C GLY A 45 -7.49 11.18 -15.57
N LEU A 46 -6.69 10.17 -15.26
CA LEU A 46 -6.38 9.05 -16.16
C LEU A 46 -7.38 7.89 -16.02
N TYR A 47 -8.24 7.93 -15.00
CA TYR A 47 -9.25 6.91 -14.75
C TYR A 47 -10.64 7.45 -15.02
N SER A 48 -11.49 6.62 -15.64
CA SER A 48 -12.91 6.93 -15.76
C SER A 48 -13.58 6.92 -14.39
N ASP A 49 -14.42 7.92 -14.13
CA ASP A 49 -15.20 8.06 -12.90
C ASP A 49 -16.26 6.97 -12.73
N ASN A 50 -16.88 6.53 -13.85
CA ASN A 50 -18.11 5.72 -13.81
C ASN A 50 -18.13 4.53 -14.78
N MET A 51 -17.14 4.40 -15.68
CA MET A 51 -17.11 3.32 -16.66
C MET A 51 -15.99 2.32 -16.39
N GLY A 52 -16.28 1.06 -16.71
CA GLY A 52 -15.34 -0.05 -16.67
C GLY A 52 -15.18 -0.71 -15.30
N ARG A 53 -14.30 -1.70 -15.24
CA ARG A 53 -13.99 -2.43 -14.01
C ARG A 53 -13.26 -1.49 -13.02
N PRO A 54 -13.54 -1.58 -11.71
CA PRO A 54 -12.75 -0.88 -10.71
C PRO A 54 -11.28 -1.29 -10.81
N SER A 55 -10.39 -0.31 -10.79
CA SER A 55 -8.95 -0.59 -10.75
C SER A 55 -8.54 -0.97 -9.33
N PHE A 56 -7.42 -1.68 -9.21
CA PHE A 56 -6.70 -1.69 -7.94
C PHE A 56 -6.34 -0.25 -7.55
N PRO A 57 -6.26 0.07 -6.24
CA PRO A 57 -5.89 1.40 -5.79
C PRO A 57 -4.49 1.77 -6.30
N PRO A 58 -4.30 2.87 -7.03
CA PRO A 58 -2.99 3.28 -7.56
C PRO A 58 -1.93 3.47 -6.47
N VAL A 59 -2.36 3.86 -5.25
CA VAL A 59 -1.49 3.95 -4.08
C VAL A 59 -0.79 2.62 -3.76
N VAL A 60 -1.47 1.49 -3.98
CA VAL A 60 -0.89 0.16 -3.70
C VAL A 60 0.23 -0.15 -4.70
N LEU A 61 -0.02 0.09 -5.98
CA LEU A 61 1.00 -0.04 -7.03
C LEU A 61 2.20 0.87 -6.77
N PHE A 62 1.96 2.12 -6.41
CA PHE A 62 3.03 3.05 -6.07
C PHE A 62 3.86 2.58 -4.87
N LYS A 63 3.21 2.03 -3.84
CA LYS A 63 3.91 1.46 -2.69
C LYS A 63 4.77 0.26 -3.04
N MET A 64 4.35 -0.57 -3.99
CA MET A 64 5.18 -1.67 -4.50
C MET A 64 6.45 -1.12 -5.17
N LEU A 65 6.29 -0.21 -6.14
CA LEU A 65 7.41 0.45 -6.82
C LEU A 65 8.35 1.17 -5.85
N PHE A 66 7.78 1.83 -4.83
CA PHE A 66 8.54 2.49 -3.78
C PHE A 66 9.40 1.49 -2.99
N LEU A 67 8.87 0.33 -2.62
CA LEU A 67 9.62 -0.70 -1.90
C LEU A 67 10.72 -1.31 -2.79
N GLU A 68 10.42 -1.55 -4.06
CA GLU A 68 11.35 -2.04 -5.10
C GLU A 68 12.57 -1.12 -5.15
N PHE A 69 12.30 0.18 -5.27
CA PHE A 69 13.34 1.19 -5.29
C PHE A 69 14.07 1.33 -3.95
N PHE A 70 13.33 1.37 -2.83
CA PHE A 70 13.89 1.65 -1.51
C PHE A 70 14.82 0.53 -1.02
N TYR A 71 14.51 -0.72 -1.34
CA TYR A 71 15.32 -1.89 -0.99
C TYR A 71 16.21 -2.38 -2.14
N ASN A 72 16.16 -1.73 -3.31
CA ASN A 72 16.86 -2.15 -4.52
C ASN A 72 16.55 -3.62 -4.90
N LEU A 73 15.26 -3.95 -4.87
CA LEU A 73 14.74 -5.28 -5.20
C LEU A 73 14.24 -5.31 -6.64
N SER A 74 14.21 -6.51 -7.22
CA SER A 74 13.46 -6.76 -8.45
C SER A 74 11.98 -7.04 -8.13
N ASP A 75 11.13 -7.04 -9.15
CA ASP A 75 9.73 -7.44 -9.05
C ASP A 75 9.58 -8.81 -8.36
N TYR A 76 10.48 -9.75 -8.68
CA TYR A 76 10.52 -11.07 -8.03
C TYR A 76 10.97 -10.98 -6.57
N GLY A 77 11.98 -10.15 -6.29
CA GLY A 77 12.51 -9.94 -4.94
C GLY A 77 11.46 -9.38 -3.98
N ILE A 78 10.60 -8.46 -4.42
CA ILE A 78 9.47 -8.00 -3.58
C ILE A 78 8.54 -9.15 -3.24
N VAL A 79 8.21 -9.99 -4.23
CA VAL A 79 7.25 -11.08 -4.04
C VAL A 79 7.81 -12.12 -3.06
N GLU A 80 9.11 -12.42 -3.13
CA GLU A 80 9.78 -13.31 -2.16
C GLU A 80 9.79 -12.71 -0.75
N GLU A 81 10.24 -11.47 -0.58
CA GLU A 81 10.35 -10.82 0.74
C GLU A 81 8.98 -10.56 1.39
N ARG A 82 7.88 -10.59 0.62
CA ARG A 82 6.50 -10.53 1.15
C ARG A 82 6.16 -11.72 2.07
N THR A 83 6.91 -12.81 2.00
CA THR A 83 6.57 -14.09 2.65
C THR A 83 7.24 -14.28 4.02
N LEU A 84 8.06 -13.31 4.47
CA LEU A 84 8.70 -13.31 5.80
C LEU A 84 7.90 -12.45 6.79
#